data_AF-A0A4R5XGI3-F1
#
_entry.id   AF-A0A4R5XGI3-F1
#
_cell.length_a   1.000
_cell.length_b   1.000
_cell.length_c   1.000
_cell.angle_alpha   90.00
_cell.angle_beta   90.00
_cell.angle_gamma   90.00
#
_symmetry.space_group_name_H-M   'P 1'
#
loop_
_entity.id
_entity.type
_entity.pdbx_description
1 polymer ?
#
loop_
_entity_poly.entity_id
_entity_poly.type
_entity_poly.pdbx_seq_one_letter_code
_entity_poly.pdbx_strand_id
1 'polypeptide(L)'
;MKKIVLSLFLLGSVSSTAIANVCDYSSIEGIEYKVKDRYAKYVKNDFKAFPDKEWISQGALEDYLPLIKNPFKVTDTLAVTRASESYRTFLSDFRFKDIVVDGHAYYTDAYFNVEVTTSNCEKFYFDASGMDLDSFKYKFDRNDNKPITVKNYFDFLGGVLEPSEIEAKSKYDEFEGKTIVKTDYFDNYLIRGYYDSSKKKYDFIQVYIDLTSFTKSPNSTEERTFNFIRLAKDTDTKSHNVIQISHDVECTPNSILGCSLKEAIAVDVDENFLRKHKNGFRLKLIGNYSVEEEIIGDVVKAFLDETDQLRRSK
;
A
#
# COMPACT_ATOMS: atom_id res chain seq x y z
N MET A 1 6.86 48.35 69.52
CA MET A 1 7.15 48.27 68.08
C MET A 1 7.75 46.91 67.76
N LYS A 2 7.24 46.26 66.71
CA LYS A 2 7.76 45.14 65.90
C LYS A 2 7.96 43.74 66.55
N LYS A 3 7.04 42.86 66.15
CA LYS A 3 7.09 41.38 66.11
C LYS A 3 8.22 40.90 65.19
N ILE A 4 8.83 39.74 65.47
CA ILE A 4 9.12 38.71 64.44
C ILE A 4 8.91 37.32 65.06
N VAL A 5 7.97 36.58 64.49
CA VAL A 5 7.70 35.17 64.71
C VAL A 5 8.55 34.41 63.70
N LEU A 6 9.39 33.48 64.16
CA LEU A 6 10.17 32.60 63.29
C LEU A 6 9.38 31.30 63.06
N SER A 7 8.67 31.24 61.94
CA SER A 7 7.97 30.05 61.47
C SER A 7 8.94 29.11 60.76
N LEU A 8 9.06 27.87 61.28
CA LEU A 8 9.69 26.75 60.60
C LEU A 8 8.97 26.48 59.27
N PHE A 9 9.70 26.56 58.16
CA PHE A 9 9.28 25.97 56.89
C PHE A 9 9.82 24.55 56.80
N LEU A 10 8.96 23.57 57.02
CA LEU A 10 9.15 22.20 56.58
C LEU A 10 8.92 22.17 55.06
N LEU A 11 10.01 22.17 54.28
CA LEU A 11 9.98 21.85 52.86
C LEU A 11 9.68 20.36 52.70
N GLY A 12 8.39 20.03 52.63
CA GLY A 12 7.95 18.74 52.14
C GLY A 12 8.27 18.64 50.65
N SER A 13 9.31 17.88 50.31
CA SER A 13 9.53 17.41 48.95
C SER A 13 8.35 16.53 48.55
N VAL A 14 7.37 17.11 47.84
CA VAL A 14 6.38 16.34 47.10
C VAL A 14 7.11 15.76 45.91
N SER A 15 7.64 14.56 46.07
CA SER A 15 8.03 13.72 44.94
C SER A 15 6.75 13.42 44.18
N SER A 16 6.54 14.09 43.05
CA SER A 16 5.53 13.69 42.07
C SER A 16 5.98 12.35 41.50
N THR A 17 5.54 11.24 42.09
CA THR A 17 5.58 9.96 41.42
C THR A 17 4.68 10.08 40.21
N ALA A 18 5.29 10.15 39.02
CA ALA A 18 4.60 9.87 37.79
C ALA A 18 3.90 8.52 37.98
N ILE A 19 2.58 8.52 38.00
CA ILE A 19 1.81 7.28 37.96
C ILE A 19 2.15 6.70 36.60
N ALA A 20 3.06 5.73 36.55
CA ALA A 20 3.21 4.88 35.38
C ALA A 20 1.80 4.33 35.13
N ASN A 21 1.23 4.61 33.96
CA ASN A 21 0.02 3.92 33.53
C ASN A 21 0.33 2.44 33.64
N VAL A 22 -0.25 1.76 34.63
CA VAL A 22 -0.09 0.32 34.80
C VAL A 22 -1.00 -0.32 33.76
N CYS A 23 -0.54 -0.41 32.53
CA CYS A 23 -1.10 -1.39 31.60
C CYS A 23 -0.40 -2.73 31.88
N ASP A 24 -1.16 -3.82 31.79
CA ASP A 24 -0.59 -5.16 31.85
C ASP A 24 0.04 -5.51 30.49
N TYR A 25 1.11 -4.79 30.12
CA TYR A 25 1.80 -5.01 28.85
C TYR A 25 2.34 -6.44 28.73
N SER A 26 2.70 -7.04 29.86
CA SER A 26 3.11 -8.44 29.96
C SER A 26 2.00 -9.41 29.53
N SER A 27 0.74 -9.13 29.84
CA SER A 27 -0.38 -9.99 29.47
C SER A 27 -0.84 -9.81 28.02
N ILE A 28 -0.41 -8.75 27.33
CA ILE A 28 -0.72 -8.59 25.90
C ILE A 28 -0.02 -9.72 25.14
N GLU A 29 -0.79 -10.60 24.52
CA GLU A 29 -0.26 -11.67 23.68
C GLU A 29 0.28 -11.10 22.36
N GLY A 30 1.21 -11.83 21.73
CA GLY A 30 1.73 -11.48 20.42
C GLY A 30 3.22 -11.11 20.41
N ILE A 31 3.70 -10.77 19.22
CA ILE A 31 5.10 -10.47 18.97
C ILE A 31 5.40 -9.03 19.42
N GLU A 32 6.52 -8.87 20.12
CA GLU A 32 7.06 -7.55 20.39
C GLU A 32 7.89 -7.06 19.21
N TYR A 33 7.59 -5.83 18.78
CA TYR A 33 8.31 -5.12 17.73
C TYR A 33 9.00 -3.90 18.31
N LYS A 34 9.97 -3.38 17.57
CA LYS A 34 10.62 -2.09 17.82
C LYS A 34 10.77 -1.32 16.52
N VAL A 35 10.69 0.00 16.62
CA VAL A 35 11.00 0.90 15.51
C VAL A 35 12.50 0.82 15.19
N LYS A 36 12.86 0.73 13.91
CA LYS A 36 14.26 0.79 13.49
C LYS A 36 14.83 2.20 13.67
N ASP A 37 16.06 2.31 14.17
CA ASP A 37 16.75 3.59 14.37
C ASP A 37 16.74 4.48 13.11
N ARG A 38 16.99 3.87 11.94
CA ARG A 38 16.97 4.60 10.65
C ARG A 38 15.62 5.20 10.28
N TYR A 39 14.55 4.63 10.80
CA TYR A 39 13.17 5.01 10.52
C TYR A 39 12.57 5.86 11.66
N ALA A 40 13.21 5.93 12.83
CA ALA A 40 12.73 6.68 14.00
C ALA A 40 12.38 8.15 13.71
N LYS A 41 13.11 8.84 12.83
CA LYS A 41 12.82 10.24 12.43
C LYS A 41 11.57 10.40 11.55
N TYR A 42 11.07 9.30 10.98
CA TYR A 42 9.94 9.27 10.05
C TYR A 42 8.67 8.68 10.68
N VAL A 43 8.67 8.28 11.96
CA VAL A 43 7.52 7.63 12.61
C VAL A 43 6.23 8.43 12.51
N LYS A 44 6.32 9.77 12.50
CA LYS A 44 5.17 10.67 12.36
C LYS A 44 4.44 10.54 11.02
N ASN A 45 5.09 9.96 10.01
CA ASN A 45 4.50 9.76 8.69
C ASN A 45 3.55 8.57 8.64
N ASP A 46 3.70 7.62 9.56
CA ASP A 46 2.89 6.40 9.55
C ASP A 46 2.15 6.18 10.88
N PHE A 47 2.56 6.80 11.99
CA PHE A 47 1.87 6.68 13.27
C PHE A 47 1.11 7.95 13.63
N LYS A 48 -0.01 7.76 14.32
CA LYS A 48 -0.80 8.78 14.97
C LYS A 48 -0.64 8.62 16.48
N ALA A 49 -0.25 9.69 17.15
CA ALA A 49 -0.14 9.74 18.61
C ALA A 49 -1.48 10.07 19.30
N PHE A 50 -2.40 10.74 18.60
CA PHE A 50 -3.67 11.18 19.17
C PHE A 50 -4.84 10.70 18.32
N PRO A 51 -5.65 9.73 18.80
CA PRO A 51 -6.73 9.14 18.00
C PRO A 51 -7.82 10.16 17.65
N ASP A 52 -8.06 11.15 18.52
CA ASP A 52 -9.16 12.10 18.38
C ASP A 52 -8.78 13.36 17.58
N LYS A 53 -7.57 13.42 17.03
CA LYS A 53 -7.05 14.56 16.26
C LYS A 53 -6.97 14.25 14.77
N GLU A 54 -7.12 15.28 13.96
CA GLU A 54 -6.91 15.20 12.51
C GLU A 54 -5.42 15.02 12.16
N TRP A 55 -5.14 14.57 10.94
CA TRP A 55 -3.79 14.27 10.45
C TRP A 55 -2.77 15.40 10.71
N ILE A 56 -3.15 16.64 10.42
CA ILE A 56 -2.27 17.81 10.58
C ILE A 56 -1.96 18.16 12.04
N SER A 57 -2.67 17.54 13.00
CA SER A 57 -2.62 17.86 14.43
C SER A 57 -2.02 16.73 15.29
N GLN A 58 -1.30 15.79 14.68
CA GLN A 58 -0.76 14.59 15.32
C GLN A 58 0.48 14.80 16.23
N GLY A 59 0.81 16.04 16.57
CA GLY A 59 1.88 16.36 17.53
C GLY A 59 3.28 16.55 16.93
N ALA A 60 4.25 16.78 17.80
CA ALA A 60 5.67 16.91 17.47
C ALA A 60 6.39 15.55 17.57
N LEU A 61 7.69 15.46 17.25
CA LEU A 61 8.40 14.17 17.31
C LEU A 61 8.55 13.65 18.74
N GLU A 62 8.57 14.57 19.71
CA GLU A 62 8.67 14.33 21.14
C GLU A 62 7.52 13.45 21.65
N ASP A 63 6.33 13.62 21.08
CA ASP A 63 5.13 12.83 21.41
C ASP A 63 5.28 11.35 21.00
N TYR A 64 6.22 11.03 20.09
CA TYR A 64 6.48 9.68 19.59
C TYR A 64 7.69 9.03 20.28
N LEU A 65 8.37 9.72 21.19
CA LEU A 65 9.50 9.14 21.91
C LEU A 65 9.16 7.85 22.66
N PRO A 66 7.96 7.68 23.26
CA PRO A 66 7.55 6.39 23.82
C PRO A 66 7.61 5.26 22.81
N LEU A 67 7.08 5.44 21.60
CA LEU A 67 7.10 4.46 20.51
C LEU A 67 8.52 4.18 20.01
N ILE A 68 9.34 5.23 19.88
CA ILE A 68 10.71 5.11 19.38
C ILE A 68 11.61 4.36 20.38
N LYS A 69 11.46 4.61 21.67
CA LYS A 69 12.39 4.13 22.71
C LYS A 69 12.00 2.80 23.32
N ASN A 70 10.76 2.37 23.16
CA ASN A 70 10.23 1.19 23.84
C ASN A 70 9.72 0.16 22.82
N PRO A 71 9.85 -1.14 23.11
CA PRO A 71 9.16 -2.15 22.33
C PRO A 71 7.64 -1.98 22.48
N PHE A 72 6.91 -2.49 21.49
CA PHE A 72 5.47 -2.43 21.44
C PHE A 72 4.86 -3.73 20.90
N LYS A 73 3.58 -3.95 21.21
CA LYS A 73 2.76 -5.06 20.71
C LYS A 73 1.52 -4.51 20.03
N VAL A 74 1.00 -5.26 19.06
CA VAL A 74 -0.29 -4.98 18.44
C VAL A 74 -1.40 -5.34 19.43
N THR A 75 -2.36 -4.44 19.60
CA THR A 75 -3.50 -4.62 20.52
C THR A 75 -4.85 -4.62 19.82
N ASP A 76 -4.95 -3.95 18.67
CA ASP A 76 -6.13 -3.98 17.80
C ASP A 76 -5.67 -3.76 16.35
N THR A 77 -6.34 -4.39 15.40
CA THR A 77 -6.06 -4.26 13.97
C THR A 77 -7.21 -3.62 13.21
N LEU A 78 -8.26 -3.15 13.88
CA LEU A 78 -9.39 -2.47 13.24
C LEU A 78 -9.70 -1.15 13.93
N ALA A 79 -8.66 -0.50 14.47
CA ALA A 79 -8.81 0.73 15.23
C ALA A 79 -9.13 1.92 14.31
N VAL A 80 -10.15 2.69 14.66
CA VAL A 80 -10.54 3.90 13.92
C VAL A 80 -10.01 5.12 14.65
N THR A 81 -9.42 6.06 13.90
CA THR A 81 -8.99 7.37 14.41
C THR A 81 -9.72 8.47 13.66
N ARG A 82 -9.85 9.66 14.25
CA ARG A 82 -10.40 10.84 13.57
C ARG A 82 -9.66 11.16 12.27
N ALA A 83 -8.35 10.93 12.23
CA ALA A 83 -7.58 11.09 11.00
C ALA A 83 -8.05 10.12 9.90
N SER A 84 -8.30 8.85 10.24
CA SER A 84 -8.74 7.84 9.27
C SER A 84 -10.21 7.96 8.88
N GLU A 85 -11.04 8.65 9.65
CA GLU A 85 -12.43 8.95 9.26
C GLU A 85 -12.55 9.71 7.94
N SER A 86 -11.52 10.46 7.54
CA SER A 86 -11.47 11.12 6.24
C SER A 86 -11.50 10.13 5.06
N TYR A 87 -11.12 8.87 5.27
CA TYR A 87 -11.19 7.80 4.27
C TYR A 87 -12.52 7.03 4.29
N ARG A 88 -13.44 7.35 5.20
CA ARG A 88 -14.72 6.61 5.34
C ARG A 88 -15.56 6.63 4.07
N THR A 89 -15.45 7.68 3.26
CA THR A 89 -16.20 7.78 2.00
C THR A 89 -15.77 6.65 1.06
N PHE A 90 -16.73 5.79 0.68
CA PHE A 90 -16.48 4.66 -0.24
C PHE A 90 -15.97 5.10 -1.63
N LEU A 91 -16.09 6.39 -1.96
CA LEU A 91 -15.58 7.02 -3.17
C LEU A 91 -14.17 7.62 -3.01
N SER A 92 -13.51 7.41 -1.87
CA SER A 92 -12.12 7.85 -1.72
C SER A 92 -11.22 6.85 -2.43
N ASP A 93 -10.62 7.27 -3.55
CA ASP A 93 -9.58 6.51 -4.29
C ASP A 93 -8.35 6.16 -3.42
N PHE A 94 -8.31 6.66 -2.19
CA PHE A 94 -7.25 6.42 -1.22
C PHE A 94 -7.63 5.44 -0.12
N ARG A 95 -8.88 4.99 -0.05
CA ARG A 95 -9.34 4.09 1.00
C ARG A 95 -8.71 2.71 0.87
N PHE A 96 -8.88 2.07 -0.29
CA PHE A 96 -8.33 0.74 -0.53
C PHE A 96 -6.99 0.86 -1.25
N LYS A 97 -5.98 0.15 -0.75
CA LYS A 97 -4.66 0.06 -1.38
C LYS A 97 -4.29 -1.39 -1.59
N ASP A 98 -4.08 -1.74 -2.85
CA ASP A 98 -3.65 -3.07 -3.27
C ASP A 98 -2.23 -3.36 -2.80
N ILE A 99 -1.99 -4.59 -2.37
CA ILE A 99 -0.71 -5.10 -1.89
C ILE A 99 -0.53 -6.52 -2.43
N VAL A 100 0.71 -6.87 -2.77
CA VAL A 100 1.08 -8.23 -3.15
C VAL A 100 1.90 -8.87 -2.04
N VAL A 101 1.48 -10.05 -1.59
CA VAL A 101 2.22 -10.84 -0.59
C VAL A 101 2.38 -12.25 -1.11
N ASP A 102 3.63 -12.69 -1.27
CA ASP A 102 3.97 -14.01 -1.82
C ASP A 102 3.23 -14.34 -3.15
N GLY A 103 3.06 -13.33 -4.02
CA GLY A 103 2.42 -13.47 -5.33
C GLY A 103 0.89 -13.48 -5.31
N HIS A 104 0.27 -13.25 -4.16
CA HIS A 104 -1.18 -13.16 -3.98
C HIS A 104 -1.67 -11.74 -3.73
N ALA A 105 -2.86 -11.45 -4.24
CA ALA A 105 -3.51 -10.15 -4.12
C ALA A 105 -4.17 -9.94 -2.75
N TYR A 106 -3.89 -8.82 -2.12
CA TYR A 106 -4.57 -8.33 -0.92
C TYR A 106 -4.85 -6.84 -1.08
N TYR A 107 -5.73 -6.31 -0.25
CA TYR A 107 -5.86 -4.88 -0.07
C TYR A 107 -5.83 -4.51 1.42
N THR A 108 -5.47 -3.26 1.67
CA THR A 108 -5.60 -2.63 2.99
C THR A 108 -6.70 -1.58 2.94
N ASP A 109 -7.49 -1.48 4.01
CA ASP A 109 -8.48 -0.41 4.19
C ASP A 109 -7.92 0.69 5.10
N ALA A 110 -7.57 1.84 4.51
CA ALA A 110 -7.02 3.01 5.18
C ALA A 110 -7.98 3.64 6.21
N TYR A 111 -9.25 3.24 6.23
CA TYR A 111 -10.18 3.61 7.29
C TYR A 111 -9.75 3.02 8.65
N PHE A 112 -9.11 1.86 8.64
CA PHE A 112 -8.63 1.16 9.83
C PHE A 112 -7.12 1.39 10.05
N ASN A 113 -6.72 1.32 11.31
CA ASN A 113 -5.34 1.43 11.76
C ASN A 113 -5.02 0.22 12.63
N VAL A 114 -3.73 -0.07 12.75
CA VAL A 114 -3.23 -1.03 13.74
C VAL A 114 -2.90 -0.26 15.03
N GLU A 115 -3.66 -0.49 16.10
CA GLU A 115 -3.33 0.02 17.43
C GLU A 115 -2.15 -0.79 17.98
N VAL A 116 -1.14 -0.06 18.45
CA VAL A 116 -0.01 -0.62 19.17
C VAL A 116 0.08 -0.01 20.56
N THR A 117 0.42 -0.84 21.53
CA THR A 117 0.71 -0.41 22.90
C THR A 117 2.19 -0.63 23.18
N THR A 118 2.88 0.38 23.69
CA THR A 118 4.29 0.30 24.08
C THR A 118 4.45 -0.34 25.46
N SER A 119 5.64 -0.82 25.80
CA SER A 119 5.94 -1.36 27.13
C SER A 119 5.86 -0.35 28.28
N ASN A 120 5.85 0.95 27.96
CA ASN A 120 5.54 2.02 28.92
C ASN A 120 4.07 2.49 28.85
N CYS A 121 3.20 1.69 28.22
CA CYS A 121 1.75 1.85 28.23
C CYS A 121 1.20 3.05 27.46
N GLU A 122 1.96 3.53 26.49
CA GLU A 122 1.50 4.55 25.55
C GLU A 122 0.93 3.88 24.31
N LYS A 123 -0.14 4.45 23.76
CA LYS A 123 -0.84 3.91 22.58
C LYS A 123 -0.56 4.74 21.35
N PHE A 124 -0.37 4.07 20.22
CA PHE A 124 -0.19 4.69 18.91
C PHE A 124 -0.98 3.92 17.85
N TYR A 125 -1.32 4.60 16.76
CA TYR A 125 -2.14 4.02 15.70
C TYR A 125 -1.37 4.08 14.39
N PHE A 126 -1.03 2.92 13.85
CA PHE A 126 -0.25 2.78 12.64
C PHE A 126 -1.15 2.80 11.40
N ASP A 127 -0.78 3.64 10.43
CA ASP A 127 -1.28 3.60 9.07
C ASP A 127 -0.74 2.37 8.35
N ALA A 128 -1.62 1.41 8.12
CA ALA A 128 -1.30 0.22 7.36
C ALA A 128 -1.55 0.39 5.85
N SER A 129 -2.07 1.55 5.41
CA SER A 129 -2.45 1.78 4.01
C SER A 129 -1.26 1.60 3.07
N GLY A 130 -1.37 0.63 2.15
CA GLY A 130 -0.33 0.32 1.16
C GLY A 130 0.98 -0.22 1.76
N MET A 131 0.95 -0.73 3.00
CA MET A 131 2.14 -1.22 3.69
C MET A 131 2.63 -2.57 3.16
N ASP A 132 3.51 -2.60 2.16
CA ASP A 132 4.10 -3.85 1.68
C ASP A 132 5.08 -4.48 2.71
N LEU A 133 5.41 -5.75 2.52
CA LEU A 133 6.26 -6.52 3.43
C LEU A 133 7.69 -5.95 3.55
N ASP A 134 8.27 -5.41 2.49
CA ASP A 134 9.63 -4.89 2.50
C ASP A 134 9.69 -3.50 3.14
N SER A 135 8.67 -2.68 2.91
CA SER A 135 8.39 -1.45 3.66
C SER A 135 8.20 -1.74 5.15
N PHE A 136 7.46 -2.79 5.51
CA PHE A 136 7.30 -3.22 6.90
C PHE A 136 8.65 -3.62 7.52
N LYS A 137 9.44 -4.46 6.83
CA LYS A 137 10.83 -4.80 7.24
C LYS A 137 11.74 -3.57 7.26
N TYR A 138 11.45 -2.53 6.48
CA TYR A 138 12.23 -1.30 6.49
C TYR A 138 12.05 -0.52 7.79
N LYS A 139 10.81 -0.50 8.29
CA LYS A 139 10.34 0.30 9.44
C LYS A 139 10.57 -0.41 10.79
N PHE A 140 10.44 -1.72 10.85
CA PHE A 140 10.41 -2.46 12.12
C PHE A 140 11.43 -3.61 12.21
N ASP A 141 11.78 -3.96 13.44
CA ASP A 141 12.42 -5.22 13.83
C ASP A 141 11.57 -5.93 14.88
N ARG A 142 11.74 -7.25 15.00
CA ARG A 142 11.30 -7.96 16.19
C ARG A 142 12.18 -7.60 17.37
N ASN A 143 11.60 -7.46 18.56
CA ASN A 143 12.34 -7.16 19.78
C ASN A 143 13.31 -8.30 20.17
N ASP A 144 12.97 -9.54 19.83
CA ASP A 144 13.82 -10.73 20.02
C ASP A 144 14.95 -10.87 18.97
N ASN A 145 15.10 -9.88 18.07
CA ASN A 145 16.08 -9.82 16.98
C ASN A 145 16.02 -10.99 15.97
N LYS A 146 14.93 -11.78 15.97
CA LYS A 146 14.71 -12.76 14.89
C LYS A 146 14.27 -12.05 13.60
N PRO A 147 14.50 -12.64 12.43
CA PRO A 147 13.98 -12.10 11.18
C PRO A 147 12.45 -12.01 11.20
N ILE A 148 11.92 -10.94 10.59
CA ILE A 148 10.49 -10.82 10.32
C ILE A 148 10.12 -11.82 9.23
N THR A 149 9.12 -12.65 9.50
CA THR A 149 8.53 -13.60 8.54
C THR A 149 7.22 -13.05 7.96
N VAL A 150 6.77 -13.64 6.86
CA VAL A 150 5.45 -13.33 6.25
C VAL A 150 4.31 -13.50 7.26
N LYS A 151 4.35 -14.57 8.07
CA LYS A 151 3.37 -14.77 9.16
C LYS A 151 3.36 -13.58 10.12
N ASN A 152 4.53 -13.07 10.50
CA ASN A 152 4.61 -11.94 11.44
C ASN A 152 4.05 -10.64 10.86
N TYR A 153 4.10 -10.50 9.54
CA TYR A 153 3.50 -9.38 8.82
C TYR A 153 1.96 -9.51 8.80
N PHE A 154 1.43 -10.69 8.48
CA PHE A 154 -0.01 -10.96 8.58
C PHE A 154 -0.54 -10.80 10.00
N ASP A 155 0.16 -11.35 11.00
CA ASP A 155 -0.23 -11.21 12.41
C ASP A 155 -0.24 -9.73 12.86
N PHE A 156 0.64 -8.90 12.29
CA PHE A 156 0.73 -7.48 12.63
C PHE A 156 -0.43 -6.67 12.01
N LEU A 157 -0.69 -6.87 10.73
CA LEU A 157 -1.74 -6.13 10.02
C LEU A 157 -3.14 -6.64 10.34
N GLY A 158 -3.28 -7.93 10.66
CA GLY A 158 -4.52 -8.60 11.02
C GLY A 158 -5.68 -8.20 10.12
N GLY A 159 -6.76 -7.72 10.73
CA GLY A 159 -7.99 -7.36 10.04
C GLY A 159 -7.90 -6.20 9.05
N VAL A 160 -6.84 -5.36 9.08
CA VAL A 160 -6.70 -4.30 8.05
C VAL A 160 -6.39 -4.91 6.68
N LEU A 161 -5.75 -6.08 6.63
CA LEU A 161 -5.32 -6.74 5.41
C LEU A 161 -6.32 -7.83 5.02
N GLU A 162 -7.00 -7.66 3.90
CA GLU A 162 -7.99 -8.60 3.39
C GLU A 162 -7.56 -9.15 2.03
N PRO A 163 -7.85 -10.43 1.70
CA PRO A 163 -7.61 -10.96 0.35
C PRO A 163 -8.42 -10.19 -0.70
N SER A 164 -7.80 -9.89 -1.84
CA SER A 164 -8.52 -9.29 -2.98
C SER A 164 -9.15 -10.38 -3.84
N GLU A 165 -10.47 -10.30 -4.05
CA GLU A 165 -11.17 -11.12 -5.04
C GLU A 165 -11.11 -10.40 -6.41
N ILE A 166 -10.16 -10.82 -7.26
CA ILE A 166 -10.02 -10.26 -8.61
C ILE A 166 -10.89 -11.06 -9.56
N GLU A 167 -11.86 -10.40 -10.19
CA GLU A 167 -12.72 -11.03 -11.18
C GLU A 167 -12.34 -10.63 -12.62
N ALA A 168 -12.79 -11.43 -13.57
CA ALA A 168 -12.88 -11.03 -14.97
C ALA A 168 -14.32 -11.12 -15.44
N LYS A 169 -14.74 -10.13 -16.22
CA LYS A 169 -16.09 -10.00 -16.75
C LYS A 169 -16.03 -10.02 -18.26
N SER A 170 -16.97 -10.73 -18.88
CA SER A 170 -17.17 -10.71 -20.32
C SER A 170 -18.45 -9.97 -20.71
N LYS A 171 -18.38 -9.22 -21.81
CA LYS A 171 -19.52 -8.51 -22.38
C LYS A 171 -19.49 -8.63 -23.90
N TYR A 172 -20.60 -9.05 -24.49
CA TYR A 172 -20.75 -9.04 -25.94
C TYR A 172 -20.92 -7.60 -26.45
N ASP A 173 -20.09 -7.22 -27.41
CA ASP A 173 -20.13 -5.99 -28.17
C ASP A 173 -20.84 -6.27 -29.50
N GLU A 174 -22.04 -5.71 -29.64
CA GLU A 174 -22.90 -5.91 -30.82
C GLU A 174 -22.41 -5.16 -32.06
N PHE A 175 -21.64 -4.07 -31.89
CA PHE A 175 -21.13 -3.27 -33.00
C PHE A 175 -19.95 -3.96 -33.68
N GLU A 176 -19.06 -4.53 -32.87
CA GLU A 176 -17.88 -5.25 -33.35
C GLU A 176 -18.16 -6.75 -33.60
N GLY A 177 -19.27 -7.27 -33.05
CA GLY A 177 -19.61 -8.69 -33.11
C GLY A 177 -18.64 -9.58 -32.33
N LYS A 178 -18.08 -9.06 -31.23
CA LYS A 178 -17.03 -9.70 -30.42
C LYS A 178 -17.38 -9.68 -28.94
N THR A 179 -16.76 -10.55 -28.16
CA THR A 179 -16.89 -10.51 -26.69
C THR A 179 -15.66 -9.84 -26.09
N ILE A 180 -15.85 -8.72 -25.42
CA ILE A 180 -14.79 -8.08 -24.63
C ILE A 180 -14.65 -8.85 -23.33
N VAL A 181 -13.44 -9.26 -22.99
CA VAL A 181 -13.10 -9.86 -21.68
C VAL A 181 -12.16 -8.90 -20.97
N LYS A 182 -12.45 -8.59 -19.71
CA LYS A 182 -11.68 -7.60 -18.94
C LYS A 182 -11.60 -8.01 -17.47
N THR A 183 -10.41 -7.99 -16.87
CA THR A 183 -10.27 -8.11 -15.41
C THR A 183 -10.66 -6.82 -14.71
N ASP A 184 -10.95 -6.90 -13.42
CA ASP A 184 -10.92 -5.73 -12.56
C ASP A 184 -9.50 -5.09 -12.59
N TYR A 185 -9.43 -3.80 -12.29
CA TYR A 185 -8.15 -3.12 -12.09
C TYR A 185 -7.50 -3.65 -10.82
N PHE A 186 -6.19 -3.88 -10.88
CA PHE A 186 -5.36 -4.16 -9.72
C PHE A 186 -4.18 -3.19 -9.74
N ASP A 187 -4.08 -2.37 -8.70
CA ASP A 187 -3.21 -1.21 -8.60
C ASP A 187 -3.36 -0.27 -9.81
N ASN A 188 -2.53 -0.44 -10.83
CA ASN A 188 -2.47 0.41 -12.01
C ASN A 188 -2.66 -0.35 -13.34
N TYR A 189 -3.03 -1.64 -13.32
CA TYR A 189 -3.17 -2.42 -14.55
C TYR A 189 -4.39 -3.34 -14.56
N LEU A 190 -4.68 -3.86 -15.75
CA LEU A 190 -5.65 -4.93 -15.98
C LEU A 190 -5.32 -5.70 -17.25
N ILE A 191 -5.92 -6.89 -17.40
CA ILE A 191 -5.86 -7.65 -18.65
C ILE A 191 -7.20 -7.52 -19.37
N ARG A 192 -7.14 -7.17 -20.66
CA ARG A 192 -8.30 -7.13 -21.54
C ARG A 192 -8.05 -7.86 -22.85
N GLY A 193 -9.11 -8.34 -23.49
CA GLY A 193 -9.00 -8.92 -24.82
C GLY A 193 -10.33 -8.89 -25.57
N TYR A 194 -10.24 -8.92 -26.90
CA TYR A 194 -11.39 -9.09 -27.78
C TYR A 194 -11.46 -10.53 -28.26
N TYR A 195 -12.45 -11.27 -27.77
CA TYR A 195 -12.66 -12.68 -28.07
C TYR A 195 -13.65 -12.86 -29.24
N ASP A 196 -13.18 -13.53 -30.30
CA ASP A 196 -14.00 -13.96 -31.42
C ASP A 196 -14.66 -15.30 -31.09
N SER A 197 -15.92 -15.22 -30.63
CA SER A 197 -16.72 -16.39 -30.28
C SER A 197 -16.96 -17.37 -31.44
N SER A 198 -16.87 -16.91 -32.70
CA SER A 198 -17.05 -17.78 -33.88
C SER A 198 -15.80 -18.63 -34.15
N LYS A 199 -14.61 -18.05 -33.90
CA LYS A 199 -13.31 -18.69 -34.12
C LYS A 199 -12.72 -19.31 -32.84
N LYS A 200 -13.40 -19.12 -31.70
CA LYS A 200 -12.98 -19.52 -30.35
C LYS A 200 -11.57 -19.04 -29.95
N LYS A 201 -11.18 -17.85 -30.43
CA LYS A 201 -9.84 -17.27 -30.22
C LYS A 201 -9.93 -15.77 -29.95
N TYR A 202 -8.88 -15.22 -29.35
CA TYR A 202 -8.71 -13.77 -29.26
C TYR A 202 -8.21 -13.18 -30.57
N ASP A 203 -8.75 -12.01 -30.92
CA ASP A 203 -8.17 -11.13 -31.94
C ASP A 203 -6.97 -10.39 -31.36
N PHE A 204 -7.05 -9.97 -30.08
CA PHE A 204 -5.92 -9.50 -29.29
C PHE A 204 -6.15 -9.74 -27.78
N ILE A 205 -5.05 -9.78 -27.03
CA ILE A 205 -5.03 -9.66 -25.57
C ILE A 205 -4.00 -8.59 -25.22
N GLN A 206 -4.34 -7.73 -24.27
CA GLN A 206 -3.53 -6.60 -23.85
C GLN A 206 -3.46 -6.55 -22.34
N VAL A 207 -2.25 -6.35 -21.82
CA VAL A 207 -2.05 -5.82 -20.47
C VAL A 207 -2.11 -4.30 -20.58
N TYR A 208 -3.19 -3.71 -20.09
CA TYR A 208 -3.37 -2.26 -20.02
C TYR A 208 -2.73 -1.77 -18.71
N ILE A 209 -1.88 -0.75 -18.78
CA ILE A 209 -1.08 -0.25 -17.65
C ILE A 209 -1.14 1.28 -17.64
N ASP A 210 -1.48 1.85 -16.49
CA ASP A 210 -1.41 3.28 -16.20
C ASP A 210 -0.12 3.59 -15.42
N LEU A 211 0.82 4.28 -16.06
CA LEU A 211 2.07 4.70 -15.43
C LEU A 211 1.94 6.12 -14.89
N THR A 212 2.33 6.32 -13.64
CA THR A 212 2.40 7.65 -13.04
C THR A 212 3.84 8.01 -12.72
N SER A 213 4.29 9.16 -13.20
CA SER A 213 5.58 9.75 -12.82
C SER A 213 5.38 11.21 -12.42
N PHE A 214 6.42 11.85 -11.87
CA PHE A 214 6.36 13.23 -11.41
C PHE A 214 7.48 14.04 -12.04
N THR A 215 7.18 15.27 -12.47
CA THR A 215 8.17 16.13 -13.13
C THR A 215 9.34 16.50 -12.22
N LYS A 216 9.17 16.47 -10.90
CA LYS A 216 10.25 16.71 -9.93
C LYS A 216 10.37 15.55 -8.95
N SER A 217 11.61 15.17 -8.65
CA SER A 217 11.93 14.30 -7.53
C SER A 217 12.47 15.14 -6.36
N PRO A 218 12.11 14.86 -5.10
CA PRO A 218 12.57 15.63 -3.94
C PRO A 218 14.09 15.76 -3.83
N ASN A 219 14.81 14.80 -4.42
CA ASN A 219 16.27 14.67 -4.34
C ASN A 219 16.97 14.80 -5.70
N SER A 220 16.27 15.26 -6.75
CA SER A 220 16.85 15.44 -8.08
C SER A 220 16.65 16.86 -8.59
N THR A 221 17.70 17.42 -9.19
CA THR A 221 17.61 18.65 -9.98
C THR A 221 17.14 18.40 -11.40
N GLU A 222 17.06 17.14 -11.83
CA GLU A 222 16.57 16.76 -13.16
C GLU A 222 15.05 16.79 -13.19
N GLU A 223 14.51 17.55 -14.15
CA GLU A 223 13.09 17.54 -14.47
C GLU A 223 12.77 16.31 -15.31
N ARG A 224 11.87 15.46 -14.82
CA ARG A 224 11.41 14.30 -15.57
C ARG A 224 10.37 14.71 -16.60
N THR A 225 10.41 14.01 -17.72
CA THR A 225 9.37 14.04 -18.75
C THR A 225 8.62 12.70 -18.73
N PHE A 226 7.60 12.56 -19.59
CA PHE A 226 6.90 11.28 -19.77
C PHE A 226 7.88 10.14 -20.05
N ASN A 227 7.48 8.93 -19.65
CA ASN A 227 8.32 7.76 -19.90
C ASN A 227 8.38 7.45 -21.41
N PHE A 228 7.33 7.77 -22.17
CA PHE A 228 7.20 7.48 -23.60
C PHE A 228 7.64 6.06 -23.91
N ILE A 229 6.98 5.09 -23.26
CA ILE A 229 7.24 3.67 -23.44
C ILE A 229 6.96 3.30 -24.90
N ARG A 230 7.91 2.55 -25.48
CA ARG A 230 7.87 2.11 -26.88
C ARG A 230 8.10 0.62 -27.06
N LEU A 231 8.63 -0.04 -26.03
CA LEU A 231 8.97 -1.45 -26.06
C LEU A 231 8.69 -2.06 -24.69
N ALA A 232 8.15 -3.27 -24.69
CA ALA A 232 8.05 -4.09 -23.49
C ALA A 232 8.81 -5.41 -23.72
N LYS A 233 9.47 -5.90 -22.68
CA LYS A 233 10.07 -7.26 -22.66
C LYS A 233 9.54 -8.04 -21.48
N ASP A 234 9.21 -9.30 -21.70
CA ASP A 234 8.75 -10.18 -20.63
C ASP A 234 9.89 -10.92 -19.90
N THR A 235 9.50 -11.75 -18.94
CA THR A 235 10.37 -12.66 -18.17
C THR A 235 11.10 -13.70 -19.02
N ASP A 236 10.60 -14.04 -20.20
CA ASP A 236 11.25 -14.91 -21.18
C ASP A 236 12.14 -14.12 -22.17
N THR A 237 12.34 -12.81 -21.93
CA THR A 237 13.07 -11.85 -22.78
C THR A 237 12.44 -11.59 -24.15
N LYS A 238 11.20 -12.05 -24.39
CA LYS A 238 10.47 -11.81 -25.64
C LYS A 238 9.97 -10.36 -25.65
N SER A 239 10.15 -9.71 -26.79
CA SER A 239 9.64 -8.37 -27.04
C SER A 239 8.15 -8.40 -27.36
N HIS A 240 7.41 -7.46 -26.78
CA HIS A 240 5.99 -7.25 -27.02
C HIS A 240 5.76 -5.88 -27.65
N ASN A 241 4.70 -5.79 -28.46
CA ASN A 241 4.26 -4.53 -29.03
C ASN A 241 3.63 -3.66 -27.94
N VAL A 242 3.93 -2.36 -27.97
CA VAL A 242 3.37 -1.38 -27.04
C VAL A 242 2.53 -0.39 -27.83
N ILE A 243 1.30 -0.21 -27.39
CA ILE A 243 0.35 0.77 -27.93
C ILE A 243 0.23 1.89 -26.91
N GLN A 244 0.57 3.10 -27.33
CA GLN A 244 0.33 4.30 -26.53
C GLN A 244 -1.15 4.66 -26.59
N ILE A 245 -1.78 4.83 -25.43
CA ILE A 245 -3.22 5.09 -25.34
C ILE A 245 -3.47 6.56 -25.05
N SER A 246 -2.88 7.08 -23.98
CA SER A 246 -3.03 8.48 -23.61
C SER A 246 -1.84 8.99 -22.80
N HIS A 247 -1.71 10.30 -22.78
CA HIS A 247 -0.81 11.03 -21.89
C HIS A 247 -1.62 12.16 -21.26
N ASP A 248 -1.49 12.34 -19.96
CA ASP A 248 -2.16 13.39 -19.21
C ASP A 248 -1.20 14.05 -18.20
N VAL A 249 -1.45 15.32 -17.91
CA VAL A 249 -0.64 16.12 -16.99
C VAL A 249 -1.56 16.75 -15.95
N GLU A 250 -1.35 16.39 -14.69
CA GLU A 250 -2.06 16.98 -13.56
C GLU A 250 -1.10 17.81 -12.71
N CYS A 251 -1.26 19.13 -12.77
CA CYS A 251 -0.46 20.07 -11.99
C CYS A 251 -1.25 20.54 -10.77
N THR A 252 -0.82 20.13 -9.57
CA THR A 252 -1.36 20.71 -8.33
C THR A 252 -0.51 21.93 -7.94
N PRO A 253 -1.12 23.11 -7.73
CA PRO A 253 -0.40 24.28 -7.23
C PRO A 253 0.35 23.97 -5.94
N ASN A 254 1.61 24.41 -5.84
CA ASN A 254 2.51 24.18 -4.70
C ASN A 254 2.90 22.71 -4.43
N SER A 255 2.74 21.81 -5.41
CA SER A 255 3.27 20.45 -5.31
C SER A 255 4.80 20.45 -5.24
N ILE A 256 5.34 19.85 -4.18
CA ILE A 256 6.79 19.62 -4.00
C ILE A 256 7.34 18.69 -5.10
N LEU A 257 6.50 17.80 -5.63
CA LEU A 257 6.84 16.84 -6.68
C LEU A 257 6.61 17.39 -8.10
N GLY A 258 6.20 18.65 -8.24
CA GLY A 258 5.80 19.18 -9.55
C GLY A 258 4.48 18.58 -10.04
N CYS A 259 4.34 18.44 -11.36
CA CYS A 259 3.14 17.87 -11.97
C CYS A 259 3.22 16.35 -12.03
N SER A 260 2.07 15.69 -11.84
CA SER A 260 1.91 14.27 -12.13
C SER A 260 1.77 14.08 -13.65
N LEU A 261 2.57 13.17 -14.21
CA LEU A 261 2.55 12.76 -15.59
C LEU A 261 1.98 11.35 -15.66
N LYS A 262 0.79 11.22 -16.24
CA LYS A 262 0.08 9.93 -16.39
C LYS A 262 0.21 9.45 -17.83
N GLU A 263 0.69 8.23 -18.02
CA GLU A 263 0.87 7.60 -19.33
C GLU A 263 0.18 6.25 -19.34
N ALA A 264 -0.87 6.12 -20.14
CA ALA A 264 -1.57 4.86 -20.32
C ALA A 264 -1.05 4.13 -21.56
N ILE A 265 -0.72 2.86 -21.39
CA ILE A 265 -0.24 1.98 -22.47
C ILE A 265 -0.99 0.65 -22.48
N ALA A 266 -0.97 -0.04 -23.62
CA ALA A 266 -1.30 -1.45 -23.71
C ALA A 266 -0.12 -2.24 -24.26
N VAL A 267 0.21 -3.35 -23.61
CA VAL A 267 1.21 -4.31 -24.07
C VAL A 267 0.48 -5.52 -24.64
N ASP A 268 0.65 -5.77 -25.94
CA ASP A 268 0.04 -6.93 -26.59
C ASP A 268 0.71 -8.21 -26.08
N VAL A 269 -0.11 -9.15 -25.59
CA VAL A 269 0.32 -10.48 -25.16
C VAL A 269 -0.51 -11.54 -25.85
N ASP A 270 -0.04 -12.78 -25.86
CA ASP A 270 -0.78 -13.90 -26.44
C ASP A 270 -1.31 -14.85 -25.35
N GLU A 271 -2.39 -15.58 -25.68
CA GLU A 271 -3.04 -16.45 -24.71
C GLU A 271 -2.13 -17.59 -24.24
N ASN A 272 -1.26 -18.10 -25.13
CA ASN A 272 -0.33 -19.16 -24.80
C ASN A 272 0.70 -18.69 -23.77
N PHE A 273 1.17 -17.45 -23.90
CA PHE A 273 2.03 -16.78 -22.95
C PHE A 273 1.34 -16.69 -21.58
N LEU A 274 0.11 -16.18 -21.52
CA LEU A 274 -0.64 -16.11 -20.26
C LEU A 274 -0.84 -17.51 -19.62
N ARG A 275 -1.15 -18.52 -20.43
CA ARG A 275 -1.30 -19.91 -19.94
C ARG A 275 0.00 -20.53 -19.45
N LYS A 276 1.16 -20.12 -20.00
CA LYS A 276 2.48 -20.52 -19.52
C LYS A 276 2.83 -19.82 -18.21
N HIS A 277 2.40 -18.56 -18.05
CA HIS A 277 2.71 -17.69 -16.91
C HIS A 277 1.51 -17.43 -16.00
N LYS A 278 0.72 -18.47 -15.69
CA LYS A 278 -0.47 -18.38 -14.82
C LYS A 278 -0.19 -17.86 -13.42
N ASN A 279 1.05 -18.01 -12.94
CA ASN A 279 1.46 -17.56 -11.62
C ASN A 279 2.00 -16.12 -11.63
N GLY A 280 1.81 -15.40 -12.73
CA GLY A 280 2.28 -14.04 -12.91
C GLY A 280 3.57 -13.96 -13.72
N PHE A 281 3.91 -12.76 -14.12
CA PHE A 281 5.09 -12.43 -14.90
C PHE A 281 5.48 -10.96 -14.68
N ARG A 282 6.67 -10.59 -15.15
CA ARG A 282 7.16 -9.21 -15.11
C ARG A 282 7.31 -8.66 -16.51
N LEU A 283 7.01 -7.38 -16.67
CA LEU A 283 7.22 -6.62 -17.88
C LEU A 283 8.26 -5.54 -17.61
N LYS A 284 9.35 -5.54 -18.38
CA LYS A 284 10.27 -4.42 -18.45
C LYS A 284 9.81 -3.48 -19.55
N LEU A 285 9.25 -2.35 -19.14
CA LEU A 285 8.77 -1.27 -20.00
C LEU A 285 9.92 -0.31 -20.28
N ILE A 286 10.18 -0.04 -21.55
CA ILE A 286 11.36 0.68 -22.02
C ILE A 286 10.92 1.89 -22.85
N GLY A 287 11.27 3.09 -22.34
CA GLY A 287 11.14 4.37 -23.02
C GLY A 287 12.31 5.29 -22.67
N ASN A 288 12.04 6.58 -22.46
CA ASN A 288 12.98 7.54 -21.89
C ASN A 288 13.49 7.07 -20.52
N TYR A 289 12.59 6.50 -19.73
CA TYR A 289 12.90 5.82 -18.48
C TYR A 289 12.37 4.40 -18.56
N SER A 290 13.10 3.47 -17.95
CA SER A 290 12.64 2.08 -17.85
C SER A 290 11.92 1.87 -16.53
N VAL A 291 10.79 1.15 -16.59
CA VAL A 291 10.01 0.74 -15.43
C VAL A 291 9.80 -0.76 -15.51
N GLU A 292 9.78 -1.44 -14.36
CA GLU A 292 9.44 -2.85 -14.29
C GLU A 292 8.10 -2.98 -13.57
N GLU A 293 7.17 -3.66 -14.22
CA GLU A 293 5.81 -3.90 -13.70
C GLU A 293 5.60 -5.39 -13.48
N GLU A 294 5.05 -5.76 -12.32
CA GLU A 294 4.73 -7.14 -11.99
C GLU A 294 3.23 -7.40 -12.17
N ILE A 295 2.91 -8.30 -13.07
CA ILE A 295 1.55 -8.78 -13.33
C ILE A 295 1.34 -10.03 -12.49
N ILE A 296 0.50 -9.94 -11.48
CA ILE A 296 0.31 -11.02 -10.52
C ILE A 296 -0.52 -12.16 -11.10
N GLY A 297 -0.28 -13.36 -10.58
CA GLY A 297 -0.96 -14.57 -11.06
C GLY A 297 -2.47 -14.53 -10.89
N ASP A 298 -2.99 -13.88 -9.86
CA ASP A 298 -4.44 -13.87 -9.60
C ASP A 298 -5.22 -13.11 -10.68
N VAL A 299 -4.68 -12.01 -11.21
CA VAL A 299 -5.23 -11.31 -12.39
C VAL A 299 -5.18 -12.20 -13.64
N VAL A 300 -4.06 -12.89 -13.87
CA VAL A 300 -3.89 -13.79 -15.03
C VAL A 300 -4.87 -14.95 -14.98
N LYS A 301 -5.01 -15.57 -13.81
CA LYS A 301 -5.94 -16.68 -13.59
C LYS A 301 -7.39 -16.23 -13.79
N ALA A 302 -7.81 -15.11 -13.21
CA ALA A 302 -9.15 -14.57 -13.39
C ALA A 302 -9.49 -14.39 -14.87
N PHE A 303 -8.59 -13.78 -15.65
CA PHE A 303 -8.78 -13.61 -17.10
C PHE A 303 -8.91 -14.95 -17.85
N LEU A 304 -8.04 -15.92 -17.54
CA LEU A 304 -8.04 -17.23 -18.19
C LEU A 304 -9.25 -18.09 -17.78
N ASP A 305 -9.72 -17.95 -16.55
CA ASP A 305 -10.90 -18.67 -16.06
C ASP A 305 -12.15 -18.18 -16.79
N GLU A 306 -12.32 -16.87 -16.96
CA GLU A 306 -13.41 -16.30 -17.77
C GLU A 306 -13.30 -16.70 -19.25
N THR A 307 -12.08 -16.74 -19.79
CA THR A 307 -11.81 -17.28 -21.14
C THR A 307 -12.31 -18.71 -21.28
N ASP A 308 -12.00 -19.56 -20.29
CA ASP A 308 -12.33 -20.97 -20.31
C ASP A 308 -13.85 -21.19 -20.11
N GLN A 309 -14.52 -20.32 -19.34
CA GLN A 309 -15.98 -20.30 -19.24
C GLN A 309 -16.63 -19.95 -20.58
N LEU A 310 -16.16 -18.90 -21.28
CA LEU A 310 -16.66 -18.52 -22.61
C LEU A 310 -16.54 -19.63 -23.66
N ARG A 311 -15.49 -20.46 -23.55
CA ARG A 311 -15.31 -21.62 -24.45
C ARG A 311 -16.29 -22.74 -24.20
N ARG A 312 -16.75 -22.89 -22.94
CA ARG A 312 -17.67 -23.95 -22.49
C ARG A 312 -19.14 -23.57 -22.68
N SER A 313 -19.48 -22.29 -22.67
CA SER A 313 -20.85 -21.79 -22.75
C SER A 313 -21.49 -21.84 -24.15
N LYS A 314 -20.93 -22.64 -25.07
CA LYS A 314 -21.48 -22.94 -26.40
C LYS A 314 -21.23 -24.39 -26.82
#